data_AF-A0A1G7KRN2-F1
#
_entry.id   AF-A0A1G7KRN2-F1
#
_cell.length_a   1.000
_cell.length_b   1.000
_cell.length_c   1.000
_cell.angle_alpha   90.00
_cell.angle_beta   90.00
_cell.angle_gamma   90.00
#
_symmetry.space_group_name_H-M   'P 1'
#
loop_
_entity.id
_entity.type
_entity.pdbx_description
1 polymer ?
#
loop_
_entity_poly.entity_id
_entity_poly.type
_entity_poly.pdbx_seq_one_letter_code
_entity_poly.pdbx_strand_id
1 'polypeptide(L)'
;MSDNWNTYFTFIDNKPASLLLDLEPWENGDNELLVHLYRLRVTLNEPNENGLTCEKEAEVLYGIEDSIHDSLDSNYMFVGRITTDGRRDFFYYTKSVDGSKLESLAGKFLTNYKYGINRIEEKKPRAFYHEFLYPNKSDWHRMANRQLVDKLIELGDNLEKSRTVNHWIYFSSEESRNFFKEKVLKDGFHIEDQVAQDNKYSLRISRNDFVQIHSISDVTDYLVNVAQEFDGDYDGWETKVIKEQEGFSNRLKRIFKSKK
;
A
#
# COMPACT_ATOMS: atom_id res chain seq x y z
N MET A 1 3.63 20.52 -5.00
CA MET A 1 3.32 19.09 -5.23
C MET A 1 2.15 18.75 -4.31
N SER A 2 1.33 17.75 -4.64
CA SER A 2 0.30 17.22 -3.75
C SER A 2 0.91 16.71 -2.44
N ASP A 3 0.13 16.73 -1.35
CA ASP A 3 0.51 16.15 -0.06
C ASP A 3 0.05 14.68 0.09
N ASN A 4 -0.66 14.13 -0.91
CA ASN A 4 -1.32 12.83 -0.86
C ASN A 4 -0.46 11.67 -1.40
N TRP A 5 0.86 11.74 -1.21
CA TRP A 5 1.78 10.69 -1.67
C TRP A 5 1.76 9.47 -0.76
N ASN A 6 1.64 8.28 -1.35
CA ASN A 6 1.67 7.03 -0.61
C ASN A 6 2.47 5.95 -1.34
N THR A 7 2.97 4.97 -0.59
CA THR A 7 3.72 3.83 -1.13
C THR A 7 3.00 2.54 -0.78
N TYR A 8 2.83 1.67 -1.77
CA TYR A 8 2.28 0.33 -1.56
C TYR A 8 3.05 -0.73 -2.33
N PHE A 9 2.90 -1.98 -1.88
CA PHE A 9 3.55 -3.15 -2.48
C PHE A 9 2.48 -4.12 -2.95
N THR A 10 2.67 -4.63 -4.16
CA THR A 10 1.74 -5.58 -4.78
C THR A 10 2.51 -6.51 -5.73
N PHE A 11 1.79 -7.30 -6.53
CA PHE A 11 2.37 -8.11 -7.59
C PHE A 11 1.85 -7.67 -8.96
N ILE A 12 2.76 -7.48 -9.90
CA ILE A 12 2.44 -7.24 -11.31
C ILE A 12 3.00 -8.42 -12.10
N ASP A 13 2.17 -9.14 -12.83
CA ASP A 13 2.55 -10.34 -13.58
C ASP A 13 3.31 -11.38 -12.72
N ASN A 14 2.85 -11.61 -11.48
CA ASN A 14 3.49 -12.47 -10.47
C ASN A 14 4.91 -12.04 -10.05
N LYS A 15 5.30 -10.79 -10.31
CA LYS A 15 6.56 -10.20 -9.85
C LYS A 15 6.29 -9.18 -8.74
N PRO A 16 7.13 -9.14 -7.68
CA PRO A 16 7.04 -8.07 -6.68
C PRO A 16 7.09 -6.70 -7.34
N ALA A 17 6.22 -5.80 -6.89
CA ALA A 17 6.12 -4.44 -7.36
C ALA A 17 6.02 -3.47 -6.18
N SER A 18 6.79 -2.39 -6.26
CA SER A 18 6.72 -1.26 -5.33
C SER A 18 6.24 -0.03 -6.08
N LEU A 19 5.17 0.58 -5.59
CA LEU A 19 4.57 1.76 -6.18
C LEU A 19 4.68 2.93 -5.22
N LEU A 20 5.02 4.11 -5.75
CA LEU A 20 4.81 5.40 -5.12
C LEU A 20 3.85 6.17 -6.02
N LEU A 21 2.76 6.71 -5.48
CA LEU A 21 1.83 7.52 -6.24
C LEU A 21 1.25 8.65 -5.39
N ASP A 22 0.84 9.70 -6.08
CA ASP A 22 -0.07 10.71 -5.54
C ASP A 22 -1.47 10.11 -5.62
N LEU A 23 -2.23 10.07 -4.51
CA LEU A 23 -3.58 9.51 -4.48
C LEU A 23 -4.63 10.46 -5.05
N GLU A 24 -4.37 11.77 -5.06
CA GLU A 24 -5.33 12.79 -5.48
C GLU A 24 -4.71 13.85 -6.42
N PRO A 25 -4.04 13.46 -7.53
CA PRO A 25 -3.28 14.39 -8.37
C PRO A 25 -4.12 15.45 -9.10
N TRP A 26 -5.45 15.33 -9.08
CA TRP A 26 -6.39 16.27 -9.71
C TRP A 26 -7.35 16.95 -8.72
N GLU A 27 -7.18 16.82 -7.40
CA GLU A 27 -8.16 17.28 -6.39
C GLU A 27 -8.59 18.75 -6.58
N ASN A 28 -7.66 19.63 -6.97
CA ASN A 28 -7.88 21.08 -7.08
C ASN A 28 -8.22 21.56 -8.51
N GLY A 29 -8.38 20.66 -9.49
CA GLY A 29 -8.69 21.02 -10.88
C GLY A 29 -7.55 21.67 -11.68
N ASP A 30 -6.45 22.07 -11.03
CA ASP A 30 -5.28 22.76 -11.63
C ASP A 30 -4.59 21.97 -12.77
N ASN A 31 -4.88 20.67 -12.88
CA ASN A 31 -4.23 19.73 -13.79
C ASN A 31 -5.17 19.13 -14.85
N GLU A 32 -6.38 19.67 -15.03
CA GLU A 32 -7.37 19.09 -15.95
C GLU A 32 -6.91 19.04 -17.41
N LEU A 33 -6.08 19.99 -17.82
CA LEU A 33 -5.54 20.08 -19.17
C LEU A 33 -4.35 19.15 -19.42
N LEU A 34 -3.85 18.45 -18.40
CA LEU A 34 -2.76 17.47 -18.51
C LEU A 34 -3.35 16.12 -18.93
N VAL A 35 -3.40 15.87 -20.23
CA VAL A 35 -4.14 14.74 -20.81
C VAL A 35 -3.27 13.71 -21.52
N HIS A 36 -1.99 14.01 -21.78
CA HIS A 36 -1.07 13.08 -22.43
C HIS A 36 -0.20 12.38 -21.40
N LEU A 37 -0.34 11.06 -21.31
CA LEU A 37 0.44 10.22 -20.40
C LEU A 37 1.74 9.75 -21.05
N TYR A 38 2.86 10.05 -20.41
CA TYR A 38 4.18 9.53 -20.75
C TYR A 38 4.70 8.60 -19.66
N ARG A 39 5.34 7.52 -20.10
CA ARG A 39 6.13 6.63 -19.28
C ARG A 39 7.61 6.85 -19.59
N LEU A 40 8.38 7.24 -18.58
CA LEU A 40 9.84 7.16 -18.60
C LEU A 40 10.24 5.86 -17.91
N ARG A 41 10.77 4.90 -18.67
CA ARG A 41 11.26 3.62 -18.18
C ARG A 41 12.76 3.68 -17.99
N VAL A 42 13.23 3.21 -16.85
CA VAL A 42 14.65 3.06 -16.49
C VAL A 42 14.92 1.60 -16.18
N THR A 43 15.88 0.98 -16.84
CA THR A 43 16.36 -0.36 -16.48
C THR A 43 17.32 -0.25 -15.31
N LEU A 44 17.07 -1.01 -14.25
CA LEU A 44 17.95 -1.06 -13.09
C LEU A 44 19.28 -1.72 -13.47
N ASN A 45 20.38 -1.18 -12.95
CA ASN A 45 21.72 -1.73 -13.14
C ASN A 45 21.99 -2.88 -12.17
N GLU A 46 21.51 -2.76 -10.93
CA GLU A 46 21.74 -3.73 -9.84
C GLU A 46 20.43 -4.06 -9.10
N PRO A 47 19.43 -4.65 -9.80
CA PRO A 47 18.20 -5.05 -9.13
C PRO A 47 18.48 -6.13 -8.08
N ASN A 48 17.74 -6.09 -6.97
CA ASN A 48 17.79 -7.13 -5.96
C ASN A 48 17.09 -8.42 -6.43
N GLU A 49 17.12 -9.46 -5.60
CA GLU A 49 16.52 -10.78 -5.92
C GLU A 49 15.02 -10.73 -6.27
N ASN A 50 14.32 -9.68 -5.82
CA ASN A 50 12.89 -9.47 -6.07
C ASN A 50 12.62 -8.56 -7.29
N GLY A 51 13.66 -8.15 -8.02
CA GLY A 51 13.56 -7.23 -9.15
C GLY A 51 13.28 -5.77 -8.75
N LEU A 52 13.46 -5.43 -7.48
CA LEU A 52 13.34 -4.07 -6.95
C LEU A 52 14.74 -3.42 -6.81
N THR A 53 14.79 -2.13 -6.47
CA THR A 53 16.06 -1.44 -6.21
C THR A 53 16.72 -1.93 -4.92
N CYS A 54 18.04 -2.04 -4.93
CA CYS A 54 18.82 -2.04 -3.68
C CYS A 54 18.91 -0.63 -3.10
N GLU A 55 19.31 -0.50 -1.83
CA GLU A 55 19.38 0.79 -1.12
C GLU A 55 20.27 1.82 -1.84
N LYS A 56 21.49 1.41 -2.22
CA LYS A 56 22.43 2.26 -2.95
C LYS A 56 21.88 2.75 -4.29
N GLU A 57 21.24 1.88 -5.06
CA GLU A 57 20.65 2.27 -6.35
C GLU A 57 19.41 3.14 -6.16
N ALA A 58 18.61 2.90 -5.10
CA ALA A 58 17.46 3.71 -4.78
C ALA A 58 17.85 5.16 -4.49
N GLU A 59 18.90 5.40 -3.69
CA GLU A 59 19.43 6.74 -3.40
C GLU A 59 19.84 7.49 -4.67
N VAL A 60 20.55 6.82 -5.58
CA VAL A 60 20.96 7.42 -6.86
C VAL A 60 19.74 7.78 -7.71
N LEU A 61 18.77 6.88 -7.80
CA LEU A 61 17.55 7.12 -8.58
C LEU A 61 16.68 8.21 -7.96
N TYR A 62 16.65 8.38 -6.63
CA TYR A 62 15.97 9.49 -5.99
C TYR A 62 16.59 10.84 -6.38
N GLY A 63 17.92 10.96 -6.35
CA GLY A 63 18.58 12.19 -6.79
C GLY A 63 18.36 12.53 -8.28
N ILE A 64 18.28 11.51 -9.13
CA ILE A 64 17.94 11.69 -10.55
C ILE A 64 16.48 12.13 -10.72
N GLU A 65 15.57 11.49 -9.99
CA GLU A 65 14.15 11.81 -9.98
C GLU A 65 13.91 13.26 -9.55
N ASP A 66 14.52 13.68 -8.44
CA ASP A 66 14.47 15.08 -7.96
C ASP A 66 14.98 16.04 -9.03
N SER A 67 16.12 15.73 -9.66
CA SER A 67 16.71 16.57 -10.73
C SER A 67 15.80 16.71 -11.95
N ILE A 68 15.09 15.63 -12.32
CA ILE A 68 14.10 15.66 -13.40
C ILE A 68 12.91 16.51 -12.96
N HIS A 69 12.35 16.28 -11.77
CA HIS A 69 11.17 16.99 -11.26
C HIS A 69 11.43 18.50 -11.12
N ASP A 70 12.58 18.90 -10.61
CA ASP A 70 12.98 20.32 -10.49
C ASP A 70 13.18 21.01 -11.85
N SER A 71 13.40 20.23 -12.92
CA SER A 71 13.59 20.74 -14.28
C SER A 71 12.30 20.78 -15.12
N LEU A 72 11.20 20.23 -14.59
CA LEU A 72 9.88 20.25 -15.20
C LEU A 72 9.11 21.49 -14.75
N ASP A 73 8.31 22.05 -15.66
CA ASP A 73 7.43 23.17 -15.37
C ASP A 73 6.00 22.68 -15.04
N SER A 74 5.08 23.62 -14.80
CA SER A 74 3.68 23.32 -14.51
C SER A 74 2.89 22.67 -15.66
N ASN A 75 3.52 22.38 -16.80
CA ASN A 75 2.90 21.61 -17.89
C ASN A 75 3.14 20.11 -17.75
N TYR A 76 3.79 19.67 -16.68
CA TYR A 76 4.02 18.28 -16.35
C TYR A 76 3.55 17.99 -14.93
N MET A 77 2.93 16.84 -14.75
CA MET A 77 2.50 16.33 -13.46
C MET A 77 2.98 14.90 -13.32
N PHE A 78 3.90 14.69 -12.39
CA PHE A 78 4.28 13.37 -11.93
C PHE A 78 3.13 12.80 -11.09
N VAL A 79 2.63 11.62 -11.45
CA VAL A 79 1.53 10.96 -10.71
C VAL A 79 1.97 9.71 -9.97
N GLY A 80 3.17 9.21 -10.25
CA GLY A 80 3.72 8.06 -9.57
C GLY A 80 4.79 7.31 -10.34
N ARG A 81 5.38 6.34 -9.67
CA ARG A 81 6.38 5.42 -10.20
C ARG A 81 6.11 3.99 -9.77
N ILE A 82 6.49 3.05 -10.62
CA ILE A 82 6.49 1.61 -10.32
C ILE A 82 7.93 1.11 -10.40
N THR A 83 8.38 0.34 -9.42
CA THR A 83 9.59 -0.48 -9.53
C THR A 83 9.18 -1.95 -9.51
N THR A 84 9.52 -2.69 -10.56
CA THR A 84 9.23 -4.13 -10.66
C THR A 84 10.12 -4.76 -11.74
N ASP A 85 10.44 -6.05 -11.59
CA ASP A 85 11.11 -6.86 -12.62
C ASP A 85 12.36 -6.20 -13.24
N GLY A 86 13.20 -5.60 -12.41
CA GLY A 86 14.47 -4.98 -12.84
C GLY A 86 14.31 -3.65 -13.58
N ARG A 87 13.15 -2.99 -13.46
CA ARG A 87 12.89 -1.67 -14.06
C ARG A 87 12.14 -0.74 -13.11
N ARG A 88 12.32 0.57 -13.33
CA ARG A 88 11.53 1.63 -12.73
C ARG A 88 10.85 2.46 -13.81
N ASP A 89 9.53 2.54 -13.76
CA ASP A 89 8.69 3.32 -14.66
C ASP A 89 8.16 4.56 -13.92
N PHE A 90 8.39 5.75 -14.45
CA PHE A 90 7.84 7.02 -13.97
C PHE A 90 6.72 7.48 -14.89
N PHE A 91 5.62 7.96 -14.32
CA PHE A 91 4.42 8.34 -15.05
C PHE A 91 4.16 9.85 -14.92
N TYR A 92 4.11 10.51 -16.08
CA TYR A 92 3.92 11.94 -16.19
C TYR A 92 2.73 12.26 -17.10
N TYR A 93 1.77 13.03 -16.61
CA TYR A 93 0.77 13.68 -17.46
C TYR A 93 1.28 15.04 -17.92
N THR A 94 1.03 15.40 -19.18
CA THR A 94 1.40 16.69 -19.75
C THR A 94 0.33 17.26 -20.69
N LYS A 95 0.35 18.58 -20.93
CA LYS A 95 -0.47 19.25 -21.96
C LYS A 95 0.01 18.93 -23.38
N SER A 96 1.27 18.52 -23.54
CA SER A 96 1.93 18.41 -24.84
C SER A 96 1.86 16.99 -25.40
N VAL A 97 1.55 16.87 -26.69
CA VAL A 97 1.74 15.63 -27.48
C VAL A 97 3.22 15.38 -27.77
N ASP A 98 4.07 16.39 -27.63
CA ASP A 98 5.51 16.26 -27.76
C ASP A 98 6.16 15.96 -26.41
N GLY A 99 6.86 14.83 -26.34
CA GLY A 99 7.61 14.36 -25.16
C GLY A 99 9.09 14.74 -25.16
N SER A 100 9.55 15.55 -26.13
CA SER A 100 10.96 15.91 -26.32
C SER A 100 11.62 16.51 -25.08
N LYS A 101 10.87 17.28 -24.27
CA LYS A 101 11.38 17.83 -23.01
C LYS A 101 11.73 16.72 -22.01
N LEU A 102 10.83 15.75 -21.79
CA LEU A 102 11.11 14.58 -20.94
C LEU A 102 12.30 13.78 -21.49
N GLU A 103 12.38 13.63 -22.81
CA GLU A 103 13.49 12.93 -23.47
C GLU A 103 14.84 13.63 -23.28
N SER A 104 14.86 14.95 -23.42
CA SER A 104 16.05 15.76 -23.16
C SER A 104 16.49 15.68 -21.69
N LEU A 105 15.55 15.74 -20.74
CA LEU A 105 15.86 15.59 -19.31
C LEU A 105 16.37 14.19 -18.98
N ALA A 106 15.75 13.15 -19.53
CA ALA A 106 16.22 11.78 -19.37
C ALA A 106 17.65 11.63 -19.92
N GLY A 107 17.94 12.12 -21.12
CA GLY A 107 19.30 12.07 -21.69
C GLY A 107 20.34 12.84 -20.86
N LYS A 108 19.92 13.92 -20.18
CA LYS A 108 20.77 14.72 -19.31
C LYS A 108 21.09 14.02 -17.98
N PHE A 109 20.10 13.39 -17.35
CA PHE A 109 20.22 12.91 -15.96
C PHE A 109 20.38 11.39 -15.83
N LEU A 110 19.93 10.60 -16.81
CA LEU A 110 20.02 9.13 -16.81
C LEU A 110 21.24 8.62 -17.61
N THR A 111 22.35 9.35 -17.61
CA THR A 111 23.55 9.03 -18.41
C THR A 111 24.16 7.66 -18.11
N ASN A 112 23.97 7.14 -16.89
CA ASN A 112 24.45 5.83 -16.45
C ASN A 112 23.37 4.74 -16.47
N TYR A 113 22.22 5.01 -17.08
CA TYR A 113 21.10 4.08 -17.12
C TYR A 113 20.62 3.86 -18.55
N LYS A 114 20.19 2.64 -18.85
CA LYS A 114 19.37 2.41 -20.04
C LYS A 114 17.97 2.92 -19.75
N TYR A 115 17.45 3.78 -20.62
CA TYR A 115 16.12 4.31 -20.48
C TYR A 115 15.36 4.31 -21.81
N GLY A 116 14.04 4.43 -21.72
CA GLY A 116 13.16 4.62 -22.86
C GLY A 116 11.97 5.46 -22.46
N ILE A 117 11.47 6.27 -23.39
CA ILE A 117 10.27 7.08 -23.18
C ILE A 117 9.24 6.71 -24.22
N ASN A 118 8.00 6.55 -23.79
CA ASN A 118 6.89 6.34 -24.70
C ASN A 118 5.63 6.99 -24.15
N ARG A 119 4.79 7.45 -25.07
CA ARG A 119 3.41 7.82 -24.76
C ARG A 119 2.59 6.56 -24.50
N ILE A 120 1.64 6.64 -23.58
CA ILE A 120 0.62 5.62 -23.35
C ILE A 120 -0.69 6.18 -23.89
N GLU A 121 -1.30 5.46 -24.84
CA GLU A 121 -2.63 5.80 -25.34
C GLU A 121 -3.69 5.30 -24.36
N GLU A 122 -4.53 6.21 -23.87
CA GLU A 122 -5.62 5.88 -22.97
C GLU A 122 -6.96 5.90 -23.72
N LYS A 123 -7.80 4.88 -23.49
CA LYS A 123 -9.14 4.82 -24.10
C LYS A 123 -10.10 5.88 -23.53
N LYS A 124 -9.89 6.26 -22.28
CA LYS A 124 -10.60 7.31 -21.55
C LYS A 124 -9.56 8.15 -20.81
N PRO A 125 -9.80 9.45 -20.60
CA PRO A 125 -8.88 10.27 -19.81
C PRO A 125 -8.57 9.61 -18.47
N ARG A 126 -7.27 9.49 -18.13
CA ARG A 126 -6.80 9.01 -16.81
C ARG A 126 -7.12 7.55 -16.51
N ALA A 127 -7.54 6.76 -17.51
CA ALA A 127 -7.85 5.35 -17.34
C ALA A 127 -6.66 4.56 -16.79
N PHE A 128 -5.44 4.81 -17.28
CA PHE A 128 -4.25 4.12 -16.80
C PHE A 128 -4.00 4.41 -15.32
N TYR A 129 -4.17 5.66 -14.89
CA TYR A 129 -4.04 5.99 -13.48
C TYR A 129 -5.08 5.24 -12.63
N HIS A 130 -6.36 5.36 -12.94
CA HIS A 130 -7.42 4.80 -12.10
C HIS A 130 -7.52 3.26 -12.16
N GLU A 131 -7.22 2.66 -13.30
CA GLU A 131 -7.40 1.22 -13.53
C GLU A 131 -6.12 0.41 -13.26
N PHE A 132 -4.93 1.04 -13.28
CA PHE A 132 -3.65 0.34 -13.13
C PHE A 132 -2.75 0.88 -12.03
N LEU A 133 -2.63 2.20 -11.86
CA LEU A 133 -1.78 2.77 -10.80
C LEU A 133 -2.48 2.87 -9.45
N TYR A 134 -3.77 3.20 -9.44
CA TYR A 134 -4.50 3.43 -8.22
C TYR A 134 -4.72 2.11 -7.46
N PRO A 135 -4.48 2.06 -6.13
CA PRO A 135 -4.64 0.85 -5.36
C PRO A 135 -6.05 0.29 -5.51
N ASN A 136 -6.15 -1.00 -5.84
CA ASN A 136 -7.43 -1.69 -5.79
C ASN A 136 -7.82 -1.98 -4.31
N LYS A 137 -9.00 -2.53 -4.09
CA LYS A 137 -9.50 -2.82 -2.74
C LYS A 137 -8.54 -3.68 -1.89
N SER A 138 -7.94 -4.70 -2.49
CA SER A 138 -6.98 -5.57 -1.80
C SER A 138 -5.68 -4.83 -1.46
N ASP A 139 -5.20 -3.99 -2.38
CA ASP A 139 -4.03 -3.13 -2.12
C ASP A 139 -4.31 -2.16 -0.95
N TRP A 140 -5.52 -1.59 -0.86
CA TRP A 140 -5.94 -0.75 0.26
C TRP A 140 -5.90 -1.48 1.60
N HIS A 141 -6.39 -2.72 1.67
CA HIS A 141 -6.31 -3.52 2.89
C HIS A 141 -4.85 -3.82 3.28
N ARG A 142 -3.98 -4.11 2.31
CA ARG A 142 -2.55 -4.33 2.57
C ARG A 142 -1.86 -3.06 3.06
N MET A 143 -2.22 -1.90 2.51
CA MET A 143 -1.74 -0.59 2.99
C MET A 143 -2.20 -0.34 4.43
N ALA A 144 -3.47 -0.60 4.75
CA ALA A 144 -4.02 -0.45 6.08
C ALA A 144 -3.34 -1.39 7.09
N ASN A 145 -3.07 -2.64 6.72
CA ASN A 145 -2.32 -3.59 7.54
C ASN A 145 -0.94 -3.05 7.89
N ARG A 146 -0.20 -2.57 6.88
CA ARG A 146 1.13 -2.00 7.10
C ARG A 146 1.07 -0.83 8.08
N GLN A 147 0.16 0.11 7.86
CA GLN A 147 0.00 1.27 8.76
C GLN A 147 -0.31 0.85 10.20
N LEU A 148 -1.19 -0.14 10.40
CA LEU A 148 -1.54 -0.61 11.73
C LEU A 148 -0.38 -1.36 12.40
N VAL A 149 0.36 -2.20 11.65
CA VAL A 149 1.54 -2.90 12.17
C VAL A 149 2.67 -1.92 12.52
N ASP A 150 2.93 -0.93 11.67
CA ASP A 150 3.89 0.14 11.95
C ASP A 150 3.49 0.89 13.24
N LYS A 151 2.19 1.17 13.42
CA LYS A 151 1.68 1.77 14.66
C LYS A 151 1.89 0.87 15.89
N LEU A 152 1.71 -0.44 15.77
CA LEU A 152 1.98 -1.38 16.86
C LEU A 152 3.47 -1.36 17.24
N ILE A 153 4.37 -1.34 16.25
CA ILE A 153 5.83 -1.22 16.46
C ILE A 153 6.17 0.07 17.20
N GLU A 154 5.63 1.21 16.75
CA GLU A 154 5.82 2.51 17.42
C GLU A 154 5.38 2.50 18.88
N LEU A 155 4.31 1.75 19.19
CA LEU A 155 3.78 1.62 20.55
C LEU A 155 4.58 0.63 21.41
N GLY A 156 5.60 -0.03 20.85
CA GLY A 156 6.46 -1.00 21.53
C GLY A 156 5.77 -2.37 21.72
N ASP A 157 4.92 -2.75 20.78
CA ASP A 157 4.28 -4.05 20.75
C ASP A 157 5.28 -5.19 20.48
N ASN A 158 5.09 -6.32 21.14
CA ASN A 158 5.76 -7.57 20.80
C ASN A 158 4.92 -8.33 19.76
N LEU A 159 5.18 -8.10 18.47
CA LEU A 159 4.44 -8.72 17.35
C LEU A 159 4.51 -10.25 17.32
N GLU A 160 5.48 -10.87 18.01
CA GLU A 160 5.70 -12.32 18.03
C GLU A 160 4.75 -13.07 18.95
N LYS A 161 3.89 -12.36 19.70
CA LYS A 161 2.91 -13.00 20.56
C LYS A 161 1.54 -13.11 19.88
N SER A 162 1.03 -14.34 19.77
CA SER A 162 -0.36 -14.57 19.38
C SER A 162 -1.33 -13.93 20.37
N ARG A 163 -2.41 -13.34 19.85
CA ARG A 163 -3.41 -12.58 20.62
C ARG A 163 -4.73 -12.54 19.89
N THR A 164 -5.78 -12.17 20.61
CA THR A 164 -7.09 -11.90 20.01
C THR A 164 -7.01 -10.72 19.06
N VAL A 165 -7.32 -10.99 17.80
CA VAL A 165 -7.53 -10.01 16.75
C VAL A 165 -9.02 -10.01 16.44
N ASN A 166 -9.62 -8.83 16.48
CA ASN A 166 -11.01 -8.63 16.10
C ASN A 166 -11.06 -8.16 14.65
N HIS A 167 -12.13 -8.49 13.94
CA HIS A 167 -12.37 -8.11 12.54
C HIS A 167 -13.81 -7.62 12.36
N TRP A 168 -13.99 -6.61 11.50
CA TRP A 168 -15.29 -6.01 11.18
C TRP A 168 -15.65 -6.29 9.74
N ILE A 169 -16.86 -6.80 9.53
CA ILE A 169 -17.39 -7.10 8.21
C ILE A 169 -18.84 -6.63 8.14
N TYR A 170 -19.19 -6.01 7.02
CA TYR A 170 -20.51 -5.48 6.73
C TYR A 170 -21.15 -6.18 5.53
N PHE A 171 -22.46 -6.32 5.55
CA PHE A 171 -23.24 -7.00 4.50
C PHE A 171 -24.53 -6.23 4.23
N SER A 172 -24.99 -6.34 2.99
CA SER A 172 -26.27 -5.78 2.52
C SER A 172 -27.47 -6.69 2.83
N SER A 173 -27.23 -7.96 3.20
CA SER A 173 -28.27 -8.94 3.53
C SER A 173 -27.90 -9.81 4.73
N GLU A 174 -28.93 -10.29 5.44
CA GLU A 174 -28.76 -11.25 6.53
C GLU A 174 -28.23 -12.60 6.04
N GLU A 175 -28.69 -13.03 4.86
CA GLU A 175 -28.32 -14.28 4.23
C GLU A 175 -26.83 -14.32 3.90
N SER A 176 -26.30 -13.27 3.25
CA SER A 176 -24.87 -13.06 3.01
C SER A 176 -24.03 -13.16 4.29
N ARG A 177 -24.46 -12.45 5.35
CA ARG A 177 -23.79 -12.50 6.66
C ARG A 177 -23.79 -13.91 7.23
N ASN A 178 -24.88 -14.66 7.10
CA ASN A 178 -24.99 -16.01 7.63
C ASN A 178 -24.11 -17.00 6.87
N PHE A 179 -24.03 -16.92 5.54
CA PHE A 179 -23.10 -17.76 4.76
C PHE A 179 -21.63 -17.47 5.12
N PHE A 180 -21.26 -16.20 5.22
CA PHE A 180 -19.93 -15.81 5.70
C PHE A 180 -19.64 -16.37 7.11
N LYS A 181 -20.60 -16.21 8.03
CA LYS A 181 -20.51 -16.70 9.41
C LYS A 181 -20.26 -18.20 9.47
N GLU A 182 -21.00 -19.00 8.70
CA GLU A 182 -20.81 -20.45 8.64
C GLU A 182 -19.43 -20.86 8.12
N LYS A 183 -18.86 -20.09 7.20
CA LYS A 183 -17.51 -20.31 6.69
C LYS A 183 -16.48 -20.06 7.79
N VAL A 184 -16.42 -18.86 8.33
CA VAL A 184 -15.37 -18.44 9.26
C VAL A 184 -15.40 -19.20 10.60
N LEU A 185 -16.58 -19.66 11.04
CA LEU A 185 -16.69 -20.54 12.20
C LEU A 185 -15.93 -21.86 12.02
N LYS A 186 -15.91 -22.42 10.80
CA LYS A 186 -15.16 -23.65 10.50
C LYS A 186 -13.64 -23.42 10.51
N ASP A 187 -13.22 -22.18 10.29
CA ASP A 187 -11.80 -21.76 10.30
C ASP A 187 -11.34 -21.26 11.68
N GLY A 188 -12.14 -21.51 12.72
CA GLY A 188 -11.79 -21.23 14.11
C GLY A 188 -12.00 -19.79 14.56
N PHE A 189 -12.72 -18.97 13.78
CA PHE A 189 -13.15 -17.65 14.27
C PHE A 189 -14.32 -17.78 15.26
N HIS A 190 -14.41 -16.84 16.18
CA HIS A 190 -15.50 -16.67 17.12
C HIS A 190 -16.36 -15.46 16.73
N ILE A 191 -17.67 -15.52 17.01
CA ILE A 191 -18.56 -14.39 16.81
C ILE A 191 -18.62 -13.58 18.10
N GLU A 192 -18.11 -12.36 18.05
CA GLU A 192 -18.08 -11.43 19.19
C GLU A 192 -19.34 -10.58 19.26
N ASP A 193 -19.85 -10.16 18.09
CA ASP A 193 -21.06 -9.35 17.98
C ASP A 193 -21.69 -9.49 16.59
N GLN A 194 -23.00 -9.26 16.51
CA GLN A 194 -23.75 -9.19 15.26
C GLN A 194 -24.88 -8.15 15.38
N VAL A 195 -24.95 -7.22 14.42
CA VAL A 195 -25.99 -6.17 14.39
C VAL A 195 -26.80 -6.29 13.11
N ALA A 196 -28.11 -6.08 13.22
CA ALA A 196 -29.03 -5.95 12.09
C ALA A 196 -29.88 -4.70 12.30
N GLN A 197 -29.61 -3.64 11.55
CA GLN A 197 -30.32 -2.37 11.63
C GLN A 197 -30.45 -1.73 10.25
N ASP A 198 -31.65 -1.26 9.90
CA ASP A 198 -31.92 -0.50 8.66
C ASP A 198 -31.37 -1.18 7.38
N ASN A 199 -31.57 -2.50 7.24
CA ASN A 199 -31.02 -3.33 6.16
C ASN A 199 -29.48 -3.30 6.05
N LYS A 200 -28.78 -2.97 7.14
CA LYS A 200 -27.35 -3.12 7.29
C LYS A 200 -27.06 -4.21 8.30
N TYR A 201 -26.22 -5.14 7.90
CA TYR A 201 -25.87 -6.30 8.71
C TYR A 201 -24.37 -6.24 8.98
N SER A 202 -23.97 -6.21 10.25
CA SER A 202 -22.56 -6.28 10.62
C SER A 202 -22.27 -7.57 11.38
N LEU A 203 -21.01 -7.96 11.31
CA LEU A 203 -20.44 -9.05 12.07
C LEU A 203 -19.09 -8.61 12.62
N ARG A 204 -18.91 -8.76 13.93
CA ARG A 204 -17.59 -8.68 14.55
C ARG A 204 -17.16 -10.09 14.93
N ILE A 205 -16.03 -10.51 14.38
CA ILE A 205 -15.45 -11.82 14.67
C ILE A 205 -14.09 -11.67 15.33
N SER A 206 -13.62 -12.70 16.01
CA SER A 206 -12.27 -12.73 16.58
C SER A 206 -11.59 -14.07 16.38
N ARG A 207 -10.25 -14.06 16.37
CA ARG A 207 -9.42 -15.27 16.49
C ARG A 207 -8.08 -14.89 17.11
N ASN A 208 -7.41 -15.87 17.71
CA ASN A 208 -6.05 -15.67 18.17
C ASN A 208 -5.07 -15.83 17.00
N ASP A 209 -4.49 -14.73 16.54
CA ASP A 209 -3.57 -14.69 15.41
C ASP A 209 -2.27 -13.97 15.80
N PHE A 210 -1.24 -14.11 14.97
CA PHE A 210 -0.05 -13.27 15.06
C PHE A 210 -0.21 -12.04 14.18
N VAL A 211 0.41 -10.94 14.58
CA VAL A 211 0.25 -9.63 13.93
C VAL A 211 1.52 -9.14 13.25
N GLN A 212 2.51 -10.01 13.00
CA GLN A 212 3.54 -9.66 12.04
C GLN A 212 2.90 -9.45 10.67
N ILE A 213 3.46 -8.54 9.87
CA ILE A 213 2.87 -8.09 8.61
C ILE A 213 2.49 -9.23 7.65
N HIS A 214 3.30 -10.28 7.56
CA HIS A 214 3.02 -11.43 6.71
C HIS A 214 1.84 -12.24 7.26
N SER A 215 1.85 -12.55 8.56
CA SER A 215 0.81 -13.36 9.20
C SER A 215 -0.56 -12.68 9.15
N ILE A 216 -0.62 -11.39 9.49
CA ILE A 216 -1.92 -10.70 9.49
C ILE A 216 -2.43 -10.43 8.08
N SER A 217 -1.52 -10.18 7.12
CA SER A 217 -1.91 -10.04 5.71
C SER A 217 -2.53 -11.31 5.15
N ASP A 218 -2.01 -12.50 5.50
CA ASP A 218 -2.62 -13.77 5.09
C ASP A 218 -4.05 -13.93 5.65
N VAL A 219 -4.25 -13.53 6.91
CA VAL A 219 -5.58 -13.58 7.56
C VAL A 219 -6.54 -12.59 6.92
N THR A 220 -6.13 -11.34 6.70
CA THR A 220 -7.01 -10.34 6.09
C THR A 220 -7.28 -10.63 4.62
N ASP A 221 -6.30 -11.10 3.85
CA ASP A 221 -6.50 -11.49 2.46
C ASP A 221 -7.54 -12.63 2.37
N TYR A 222 -7.47 -13.61 3.28
CA TYR A 222 -8.49 -14.64 3.42
C TYR A 222 -9.88 -14.03 3.70
N LEU A 223 -10.01 -13.20 4.73
CA LEU A 223 -11.29 -12.62 5.14
C LEU A 223 -11.89 -11.70 4.08
N VAL A 224 -11.07 -10.92 3.38
CA VAL A 224 -11.48 -10.07 2.25
C VAL A 224 -12.06 -10.93 1.14
N ASN A 225 -11.37 -12.02 0.77
CA ASN A 225 -11.84 -12.93 -0.29
C ASN A 225 -13.15 -13.62 0.09
N VAL A 226 -13.29 -14.09 1.33
CA VAL A 226 -14.53 -14.73 1.80
C VAL A 226 -15.67 -13.71 1.92
N ALA A 227 -15.39 -12.48 2.36
CA ALA A 227 -16.39 -11.42 2.38
C ALA A 227 -16.90 -11.16 0.96
N GLN A 228 -15.99 -11.02 -0.01
CA GLN A 228 -16.36 -10.81 -1.42
C GLN A 228 -17.16 -11.99 -2.01
N GLU A 229 -16.84 -13.25 -1.63
CA GLU A 229 -17.61 -14.45 -2.05
C GLU A 229 -19.10 -14.34 -1.70
N PHE A 230 -19.43 -13.62 -0.62
CA PHE A 230 -20.80 -13.47 -0.11
C PHE A 230 -21.33 -12.04 -0.17
N ASP A 231 -20.83 -11.19 -1.10
CA ASP A 231 -21.25 -9.79 -1.26
C ASP A 231 -21.10 -8.94 0.04
N GLY A 232 -20.10 -9.29 0.84
CA GLY A 232 -19.69 -8.58 2.05
C GLY A 232 -18.53 -7.63 1.83
N ASP A 233 -18.40 -6.69 2.75
CA ASP A 233 -17.34 -5.69 2.81
C ASP A 233 -16.54 -5.84 4.10
N TYR A 234 -15.30 -6.31 3.97
CA TYR A 234 -14.34 -6.36 5.05
C TYR A 234 -13.82 -4.94 5.32
N ASP A 235 -13.96 -4.45 6.55
CA ASP A 235 -13.60 -3.07 6.90
C ASP A 235 -12.18 -2.98 7.45
N GLY A 236 -11.85 -3.86 8.40
CA GLY A 236 -10.54 -3.81 9.05
C GLY A 236 -10.42 -4.74 10.24
N TRP A 237 -9.33 -4.57 10.97
CA TRP A 237 -9.04 -5.31 12.19
C TRP A 237 -8.49 -4.40 13.28
N GLU A 238 -8.56 -4.89 14.51
CA GLU A 238 -8.06 -4.20 15.68
C GLU A 238 -7.48 -5.25 16.64
N THR A 239 -6.52 -4.82 17.45
CA THR A 239 -6.00 -5.64 18.54
C THR A 239 -5.50 -4.76 19.67
N LYS A 240 -5.24 -5.39 20.82
CA LYS A 240 -4.57 -4.74 21.95
C LYS A 240 -3.05 -4.75 21.74
N VAL A 241 -2.40 -3.66 22.15
CA VAL A 241 -0.94 -3.62 22.27
C VAL A 241 -0.50 -4.54 23.41
N ILE A 242 0.41 -5.46 23.11
CA ILE A 242 1.04 -6.35 24.08
C ILE A 242 2.51 -5.99 24.18
N LYS A 243 2.90 -5.41 25.33
CA LYS A 243 4.31 -5.19 25.67
C LYS A 243 4.85 -6.40 26.42
N GLU A 244 6.15 -6.64 26.32
CA GLU A 244 6.79 -7.55 27.26
C GLU A 244 6.56 -7.03 28.69
N GLN A 245 6.14 -7.93 29.59
CA GLN A 245 6.13 -7.57 31.00
C GLN A 245 7.59 -7.32 31.41
N GLU A 246 7.90 -6.12 31.92
CA GLU A 246 9.16 -5.91 32.64
C GLU A 246 9.25 -7.01 33.70
N GLY A 247 10.12 -7.99 33.48
CA GLY A 247 10.30 -9.09 34.42
C GLY A 247 10.51 -8.52 35.82
N PHE A 248 9.87 -9.13 36.82
CA PHE A 248 9.94 -8.74 38.24
C PHE A 248 11.38 -8.40 38.72
N SER A 249 12.38 -9.01 38.11
CA SER A 249 13.82 -8.75 38.29
C SER A 249 14.25 -7.29 38.05
N ASN A 250 13.67 -6.58 37.07
CA ASN A 250 14.01 -5.18 36.78
C ASN A 250 13.31 -4.20 37.74
N ARG A 251 12.09 -4.52 38.18
CA ARG A 251 11.36 -3.75 39.21
C ARG A 251 12.09 -3.79 40.56
N LEU A 252 12.62 -4.95 40.96
CA LEU A 252 13.44 -5.10 42.16
C LEU A 252 14.76 -4.33 42.05
N LYS A 253 15.46 -4.39 40.90
CA LYS A 253 16.71 -3.61 40.70
C LYS A 253 16.51 -2.10 40.80
N ARG A 254 15.35 -1.56 40.38
CA ARG A 254 15.02 -0.13 40.58
C ARG A 254 14.74 0.23 42.04
N ILE A 255 14.08 -0.65 42.79
CA ILE A 255 13.81 -0.45 44.22
C ILE A 255 15.09 -0.50 45.06
N PHE A 256 16.05 -1.36 44.69
CA PHE A 256 17.33 -1.47 45.42
C PHE A 256 18.38 -0.41 45.00
N LYS A 257 18.22 0.26 43.84
CA LYS A 257 19.09 1.38 43.43
C LYS A 257 18.71 2.72 44.06
N SER A 258 17.51 2.89 44.61
CA SER A 258 17.08 4.16 45.24
C SER A 258 17.38 4.26 46.74
N LYS A 259 18.22 3.37 47.29
CA LYS A 259 18.61 3.34 48.72
C LYS A 259 20.14 3.48 48.94
N LYS A 260 20.85 4.15 48.04
CA LYS A 260 22.23 4.60 48.29
C LYS A 260 22.34 6.08 48.01
#